data_AF-A0ABD6EKX3-F1
#
_entry.id   AF-A0ABD6EKX3-F1
#
_cell.length_a   1.000
_cell.length_b   1.000
_cell.length_c   1.000
_cell.angle_alpha   90.00
_cell.angle_beta   90.00
_cell.angle_gamma   90.00
#
_symmetry.space_group_name_H-M   'P 1'
#
loop_
_entity.id
_entity.type
_entity.pdbx_description
1 polymer ?
#
loop_
_entity_poly.entity_id
_entity_poly.type
_entity_poly.pdbx_seq_one_letter_code
_entity_poly.pdbx_strand_id
1 'polypeptide(L)'
;MLRSVYLVSKCFRPSWTQLKCVSAQRCFRNYHLTVTRSGANQVAEKVKTLNSTNYSATSTRSRFISTIKWVIVGTFIGFGSVFLYDIFVPDERELQDGKHYYSDWMIRTYCSFPLNALSRVFGSLGYLHIPVCMRSVLLGYYVRTFGCRMDEALVEDLSQYSTFAEFFNRELKPVLRPISDAALVSPADGKVLQFGEVSNNRVEFVKGCDYEITEFLGPVDPKVDPSRRLYQMVIYLSPGMYHGFHSPARFVCENELHVPGLLLSVRPSVLDRLPDLLCRNERVVLSGRWKHGFFSMTAVAATSVGDISIDADPNLRTNVRNISNKLGEGTCSSRALYHAYKPGEKIGEFRLGSTIVLIFEAPPTITFAIEAGDDLKYGQSLIVKGV
;
A
#
# COMPACT_ATOMS: atom_id res chain seq x y z
N MET A 1 39.54 34.30 -51.35
CA MET A 1 40.23 35.13 -50.33
C MET A 1 40.71 34.21 -49.21
N LEU A 2 41.84 33.53 -49.45
CA LEU A 2 42.51 32.58 -48.56
C LEU A 2 43.98 33.03 -48.43
N ARG A 3 44.47 33.25 -47.21
CA ARG A 3 45.89 33.20 -46.78
C ARG A 3 45.85 32.96 -45.25
N SER A 4 46.28 31.85 -44.65
CA SER A 4 47.50 31.01 -44.72
C SER A 4 48.66 31.49 -43.83
N VAL A 5 48.90 30.69 -42.76
CA VAL A 5 50.16 30.16 -42.19
C VAL A 5 51.50 30.85 -42.52
N TYR A 6 52.33 31.10 -41.49
CA TYR A 6 53.82 30.99 -41.41
C TYR A 6 54.20 31.09 -39.90
N LEU A 7 54.88 30.18 -39.17
CA LEU A 7 56.21 29.54 -39.29
C LEU A 7 57.37 30.53 -39.45
N VAL A 8 58.26 30.60 -38.45
CA VAL A 8 59.74 30.44 -38.55
C VAL A 8 60.46 31.04 -37.33
N SER A 9 61.39 30.24 -36.83
CA SER A 9 62.41 30.52 -35.80
C SER A 9 63.56 31.40 -36.31
N LYS A 10 64.36 31.96 -35.40
CA LYS A 10 65.79 32.37 -35.49
C LYS A 10 66.05 33.36 -34.35
N CYS A 11 67.19 33.49 -33.68
CA CYS A 11 68.54 32.91 -33.67
C CYS A 11 69.16 33.54 -32.39
N PHE A 12 69.99 32.91 -31.57
CA PHE A 12 71.44 32.82 -31.79
C PHE A 12 72.09 31.91 -30.72
N ARG A 13 73.01 31.05 -31.18
CA ARG A 13 73.95 30.16 -30.46
C ARG A 13 75.12 30.98 -29.81
N PRO A 14 76.24 30.42 -29.26
CA PRO A 14 76.67 29.02 -29.07
C PRO A 14 77.33 28.67 -27.70
N SER A 15 77.71 27.40 -27.62
CA SER A 15 78.47 26.65 -26.63
C SER A 15 80.01 26.86 -26.65
N TRP A 16 80.66 26.24 -25.65
CA TRP A 16 82.07 25.74 -25.55
C TRP A 16 83.03 26.43 -24.56
N THR A 17 83.23 25.73 -23.43
CA THR A 17 84.49 25.43 -22.69
C THR A 17 85.74 26.31 -22.89
N GLN A 18 86.27 26.85 -21.79
CA GLN A 18 87.72 26.90 -21.37
C GLN A 18 87.77 27.38 -19.89
N LEU A 19 88.23 26.57 -18.91
CA LEU A 19 89.60 26.36 -18.41
C LEU A 19 90.17 27.46 -17.46
N LYS A 20 90.58 26.97 -16.27
CA LYS A 20 91.54 27.48 -15.25
C LYS A 20 91.03 28.55 -14.26
N CYS A 21 90.89 28.25 -12.96
CA CYS A 21 91.90 27.98 -11.92
C CYS A 21 92.63 29.26 -11.48
N VAL A 22 92.39 29.74 -10.25
CA VAL A 22 93.40 29.98 -9.18
C VAL A 22 92.76 30.66 -7.95
N SER A 23 93.02 30.02 -6.80
CA SER A 23 93.12 30.47 -5.39
C SER A 23 92.12 31.44 -4.74
N ALA A 24 91.56 31.00 -3.60
CA ALA A 24 91.73 31.69 -2.32
C ALA A 24 91.43 30.72 -1.16
N GLN A 25 92.49 30.27 -0.51
CA GLN A 25 92.46 29.64 0.81
C GLN A 25 92.12 30.66 1.91
N ARG A 26 91.59 30.13 3.02
CA ARG A 26 91.43 30.71 4.38
C ARG A 26 90.24 31.66 4.57
N CYS A 27 89.25 31.19 5.35
CA CYS A 27 89.30 31.38 6.80
C CYS A 27 88.22 30.50 7.48
N PHE A 28 88.66 29.42 8.12
CA PHE A 28 87.85 28.68 9.09
C PHE A 28 87.73 29.54 10.36
N ARG A 29 86.50 29.80 10.82
CA ARG A 29 86.25 30.19 12.20
C ARG A 29 84.95 29.56 12.70
N ASN A 30 85.15 28.48 13.44
CA ASN A 30 84.32 27.88 14.48
C ASN A 30 82.90 28.43 14.68
N TYR A 31 81.91 27.64 14.26
CA TYR A 31 80.69 27.43 15.04
C TYR A 31 80.46 25.92 15.14
N HIS A 32 80.86 25.35 16.28
CA HIS A 32 80.47 24.01 16.69
C HIS A 32 78.98 24.04 17.03
N LEU A 33 78.13 23.58 16.11
CA LEU A 33 76.79 23.11 16.43
C LEU A 33 76.81 21.59 16.35
N THR A 34 76.99 21.00 17.52
CA THR A 34 76.88 19.57 17.77
C THR A 34 75.42 19.15 17.60
N VAL A 35 74.96 18.93 16.37
CA VAL A 35 73.72 18.15 16.16
C VAL A 35 74.09 16.70 16.43
N THR A 36 73.70 16.23 17.60
CA THR A 36 73.91 14.85 18.02
C THR A 36 73.28 13.91 17.00
N ARG A 37 74.07 12.93 16.53
CA ARG A 37 73.66 11.85 15.60
C ARG A 37 72.43 11.06 16.11
N SER A 38 72.07 11.23 17.37
CA SER A 38 70.88 10.70 18.04
C SER A 38 69.57 11.37 17.58
N GLY A 39 69.55 12.67 17.29
CA GLY A 39 68.32 13.40 16.91
C GLY A 39 67.85 13.10 15.47
N ALA A 40 68.80 12.93 14.54
CA ALA A 40 68.49 12.61 13.15
C ALA A 40 67.92 11.20 12.98
N ASN A 41 68.40 10.23 13.78
CA ASN A 41 67.87 8.86 13.78
C ASN A 41 66.46 8.79 14.40
N GLN A 42 66.18 9.58 15.45
CA GLN A 42 64.83 9.66 16.03
C GLN A 42 63.80 10.26 15.07
N VAL A 43 64.16 11.30 14.30
CA VAL A 43 63.25 11.89 13.31
C VAL A 43 62.98 10.93 12.15
N ALA A 44 64.01 10.20 11.68
CA ALA A 44 63.86 9.20 10.62
C ALA A 44 63.02 7.98 11.05
N GLU A 45 63.17 7.51 12.29
CA GLU A 45 62.29 6.48 12.86
C GLU A 45 60.85 6.98 13.01
N LYS A 46 60.66 8.20 13.52
CA LYS A 46 59.32 8.78 13.73
C LYS A 46 58.56 8.93 12.40
N VAL A 47 59.24 9.35 11.34
CA VAL A 47 58.69 9.44 9.98
C VAL A 47 58.38 8.04 9.40
N LYS A 48 59.23 7.03 9.63
CA LYS A 48 58.93 5.64 9.24
C LYS A 48 57.73 5.07 9.99
N THR A 49 57.60 5.33 11.29
CA THR A 49 56.45 4.89 12.10
C THR A 49 55.15 5.59 11.74
N LEU A 50 55.20 6.88 11.35
CA LEU A 50 54.03 7.63 10.87
C LEU A 50 53.57 7.15 9.49
N ASN A 51 54.51 6.83 8.60
CA ASN A 51 54.17 6.30 7.29
C ASN A 51 53.63 4.86 7.36
N SER A 52 54.18 4.00 8.23
CA SER A 52 53.69 2.62 8.41
C SER A 52 52.30 2.57 9.06
N THR A 53 52.03 3.47 10.01
CA THR A 53 50.70 3.59 10.65
C THR A 53 49.65 4.12 9.66
N ASN A 54 49.98 5.10 8.82
CA ASN A 54 49.06 5.60 7.78
C ASN A 54 48.80 4.58 6.66
N TYR A 55 49.82 3.81 6.24
CA TYR A 55 49.64 2.71 5.27
C TYR A 55 48.79 1.56 5.83
N SER A 56 48.98 1.23 7.11
CA SER A 56 48.17 0.23 7.81
C SER A 56 46.71 0.68 7.97
N ALA A 57 46.46 1.94 8.36
CA ALA A 57 45.11 2.49 8.52
C ALA A 57 44.34 2.57 7.20
N THR A 58 45.01 2.98 6.11
CA THR A 58 44.41 3.04 4.75
C THR A 58 44.15 1.65 4.17
N SER A 59 45.05 0.69 4.38
CA SER A 59 44.86 -0.72 4.03
C SER A 59 43.67 -1.35 4.76
N THR A 60 43.53 -1.08 6.06
CA THR A 60 42.45 -1.61 6.89
C THR A 60 41.09 -1.02 6.49
N ARG A 61 41.03 0.29 6.19
CA ARG A 61 39.82 0.95 5.67
C ARG A 61 39.42 0.45 4.28
N SER A 62 40.40 0.22 3.39
CA SER A 62 40.17 -0.34 2.06
C SER A 62 39.60 -1.75 2.11
N ARG A 63 40.17 -2.63 2.96
CA ARG A 63 39.65 -3.98 3.20
C ARG A 63 38.24 -3.94 3.79
N PHE A 64 37.98 -3.06 4.75
CA PHE A 64 36.65 -2.90 5.36
C PHE A 64 35.58 -2.48 4.34
N ILE A 65 35.89 -1.50 3.48
CA ILE A 65 34.98 -1.07 2.40
C ILE A 65 34.76 -2.19 1.38
N SER A 66 35.79 -2.96 1.05
CA SER A 66 35.67 -4.12 0.17
C SER A 66 34.77 -5.20 0.76
N THR A 67 34.90 -5.49 2.06
CA THR A 67 34.05 -6.47 2.76
C THR A 67 32.59 -6.01 2.78
N ILE A 68 32.31 -4.74 3.07
CA ILE A 68 30.94 -4.20 3.03
C ILE A 68 30.32 -4.34 1.64
N LYS A 69 31.07 -4.05 0.57
CA LYS A 69 30.58 -4.21 -0.81
C LYS A 69 30.14 -5.65 -1.09
N TRP A 70 30.95 -6.64 -0.69
CA TRP A 70 30.61 -8.05 -0.90
C TRP A 70 29.48 -8.55 -0.01
N VAL A 71 29.33 -8.01 1.20
CA VAL A 71 28.17 -8.29 2.06
C VAL A 71 26.89 -7.76 1.41
N ILE A 72 26.89 -6.52 0.90
CA ILE A 72 25.73 -5.94 0.22
C ILE A 72 25.36 -6.78 -1.01
N VAL A 73 26.34 -7.13 -1.86
CA VAL A 73 26.11 -7.96 -3.04
C VAL A 73 25.59 -9.35 -2.66
N GLY A 74 26.16 -9.98 -1.63
CA GLY A 74 25.69 -11.27 -1.11
C GLY A 74 24.28 -11.22 -0.55
N THR A 75 23.92 -10.12 0.13
CA THR A 75 22.55 -9.89 0.60
C THR A 75 21.58 -9.71 -0.57
N PHE A 76 21.92 -8.93 -1.60
CA PHE A 76 21.07 -8.77 -2.79
C PHE A 76 20.90 -10.08 -3.57
N ILE A 77 21.97 -10.87 -3.73
CA ILE A 77 21.89 -12.17 -4.41
C ILE A 77 21.08 -13.15 -3.57
N GLY A 78 21.30 -13.22 -2.26
CA GLY A 78 20.57 -14.10 -1.36
C GLY A 78 19.07 -13.76 -1.27
N PHE A 79 18.73 -12.47 -1.11
CA PHE A 79 17.34 -12.04 -1.16
C PHE A 79 16.73 -12.25 -2.55
N GLY A 80 17.48 -11.97 -3.62
CA GLY A 80 17.04 -12.22 -4.98
C GLY A 80 16.78 -13.71 -5.26
N SER A 81 17.63 -14.60 -4.73
CA SER A 81 17.47 -16.05 -4.90
C SER A 81 16.32 -16.61 -4.07
N VAL A 82 16.10 -16.12 -2.84
CA VAL A 82 14.94 -16.49 -2.03
C VAL A 82 13.65 -15.97 -2.67
N PHE A 83 13.65 -14.72 -3.15
CA PHE A 83 12.52 -14.14 -3.87
C PHE A 83 12.20 -14.90 -5.17
N LEU A 84 13.22 -15.30 -5.94
CA LEU A 84 13.02 -16.13 -7.12
C LEU A 84 12.55 -17.55 -6.75
N TYR A 85 13.08 -18.14 -5.67
CA TYR A 85 12.61 -19.43 -5.15
C TYR A 85 11.13 -19.36 -4.78
N ASP A 86 10.70 -18.33 -4.03
CA ASP A 86 9.30 -18.13 -3.66
C ASP A 86 8.39 -17.82 -4.86
N ILE A 87 8.93 -17.33 -5.99
CA ILE A 87 8.19 -17.16 -7.25
C ILE A 87 7.98 -18.48 -7.99
N PHE A 88 8.94 -19.40 -7.91
CA PHE A 88 8.93 -20.65 -8.69
C PHE A 88 8.54 -21.89 -7.90
N VAL A 89 8.57 -21.82 -6.56
CA VAL A 89 8.09 -22.89 -5.69
C VAL A 89 6.61 -22.66 -5.42
N PRO A 90 5.75 -23.63 -5.77
CA PRO A 90 4.32 -23.53 -5.49
C PRO A 90 4.09 -23.40 -3.99
N ASP A 91 3.35 -22.36 -3.60
CA ASP A 91 2.91 -22.14 -2.22
C ASP A 91 2.09 -23.36 -1.73
N GLU A 92 2.13 -23.71 -0.45
CA GLU A 92 1.27 -24.79 0.09
C GLU A 92 -0.22 -24.52 -0.18
N ARG A 93 -0.58 -23.23 -0.31
CA ARG A 93 -1.91 -22.79 -0.76
C ARG A 93 -2.27 -23.24 -2.19
N GLU A 94 -1.29 -23.41 -3.08
CA GLU A 94 -1.49 -23.94 -4.44
C GLU A 94 -1.75 -25.46 -4.45
N LEU A 95 -1.34 -26.19 -3.40
CA LEU A 95 -1.49 -27.66 -3.32
C LEU A 95 -2.85 -28.09 -2.75
N GLN A 96 -3.55 -27.21 -2.04
CA GLN A 96 -4.88 -27.50 -1.49
C GLN A 96 -6.03 -27.16 -2.46
N ASP A 97 -5.85 -26.19 -3.35
CA ASP A 97 -6.88 -25.80 -4.31
C ASP A 97 -6.80 -26.63 -5.61
N GLY A 98 -7.76 -27.56 -5.79
CA GLY A 98 -7.89 -28.39 -6.99
C GLY A 98 -8.29 -27.65 -8.28
N LYS A 99 -8.38 -26.32 -8.26
CA LYS A 99 -8.67 -25.47 -9.41
C LYS A 99 -7.39 -24.70 -9.74
N HIS A 100 -6.87 -24.84 -10.95
CA HIS A 100 -5.66 -24.14 -11.38
C HIS A 100 -5.92 -22.62 -11.54
N TYR A 101 -5.86 -21.88 -10.43
CA TYR A 101 -6.15 -20.44 -10.36
C TYR A 101 -5.10 -19.54 -11.04
N TYR A 102 -3.93 -20.09 -11.40
CA TYR A 102 -2.77 -19.27 -11.75
C TYR A 102 -1.99 -19.77 -12.97
N SER A 103 -2.58 -19.99 -14.13
CA SER A 103 -1.75 -20.17 -15.35
C SER A 103 -1.04 -18.87 -15.78
N ASP A 104 -1.53 -17.71 -15.32
CA ASP A 104 -0.95 -16.39 -15.57
C ASP A 104 0.15 -16.07 -14.55
N TRP A 105 1.41 -16.06 -15.01
CA TRP A 105 2.59 -15.73 -14.20
C TRP A 105 2.50 -14.34 -13.53
N MET A 106 1.76 -13.41 -14.14
CA MET A 106 1.59 -12.06 -13.59
C MET A 106 0.79 -12.09 -12.29
N ILE A 107 -0.23 -12.95 -12.21
CA ILE A 107 -1.05 -13.11 -11.01
C ILE A 107 -0.27 -13.83 -9.91
N ARG A 108 0.53 -14.85 -10.26
CA ARG A 108 1.44 -15.51 -9.30
C ARG A 108 2.39 -14.51 -8.65
N THR A 109 3.04 -13.71 -9.49
CA THR A 109 3.97 -12.65 -9.04
C THR A 109 3.24 -11.62 -8.17
N TYR A 110 2.00 -11.27 -8.53
CA TYR A 110 1.20 -10.36 -7.72
C TYR A 110 0.86 -10.95 -6.33
N CYS A 111 0.47 -12.22 -6.27
CA CYS A 111 0.11 -12.92 -5.04
C CYS A 111 1.33 -13.25 -4.15
N SER A 112 2.54 -13.32 -4.70
CA SER A 112 3.76 -13.55 -3.91
C SER A 112 4.25 -12.30 -3.17
N PHE A 113 3.76 -11.11 -3.51
CA PHE A 113 4.10 -9.90 -2.76
C PHE A 113 3.53 -9.95 -1.33
N PRO A 114 4.26 -9.44 -0.32
CA PRO A 114 3.79 -9.39 1.06
C PRO A 114 2.80 -8.23 1.27
N LEU A 115 1.67 -8.26 0.57
CA LEU A 115 0.69 -7.17 0.48
C LEU A 115 0.15 -6.73 1.86
N ASN A 116 -0.04 -7.67 2.79
CA ASN A 116 -0.47 -7.33 4.16
C ASN A 116 0.58 -6.50 4.90
N ALA A 117 1.87 -6.86 4.76
CA ALA A 117 2.97 -6.12 5.37
C ALA A 117 3.14 -4.74 4.72
N LEU A 118 3.06 -4.66 3.40
CA LEU A 118 3.08 -3.38 2.68
C LEU A 118 1.92 -2.48 3.11
N SER A 119 0.72 -3.04 3.26
CA SER A 119 -0.46 -2.28 3.70
C SER A 119 -0.31 -1.74 5.13
N ARG A 120 0.36 -2.47 6.03
CA ARG A 120 0.70 -1.94 7.37
C ARG A 120 1.68 -0.76 7.30
N VAL A 121 2.69 -0.87 6.42
CA VAL A 121 3.65 0.22 6.22
C VAL A 121 2.95 1.45 5.64
N PHE A 122 2.14 1.27 4.58
CA PHE A 122 1.37 2.37 3.99
C PHE A 122 0.37 2.98 4.98
N GLY A 123 -0.33 2.17 5.77
CA GLY A 123 -1.21 2.64 6.83
C GLY A 123 -0.45 3.49 7.85
N SER A 124 0.70 3.02 8.33
CA SER A 124 1.56 3.77 9.27
C SER A 124 2.08 5.08 8.66
N LEU A 125 2.54 5.05 7.41
CA LEU A 125 2.97 6.23 6.67
C LEU A 125 1.82 7.24 6.46
N GLY A 126 0.59 6.74 6.30
CA GLY A 126 -0.61 7.55 6.12
C GLY A 126 -0.91 8.49 7.29
N TYR A 127 -0.50 8.11 8.51
CA TYR A 127 -0.64 8.92 9.73
C TYR A 127 0.54 9.84 10.02
N LEU A 128 1.59 9.82 9.18
CA LEU A 128 2.70 10.74 9.37
C LEU A 128 2.26 12.17 9.05
N HIS A 129 2.65 13.08 9.95
CA HIS A 129 2.36 14.48 9.79
C HIS A 129 3.14 15.07 8.61
N ILE A 130 2.42 15.63 7.63
CA ILE A 130 3.00 16.26 6.46
C ILE A 130 3.27 17.75 6.76
N PRO A 131 4.49 18.27 6.52
CA PRO A 131 4.78 19.69 6.66
C PRO A 131 3.87 20.56 5.80
N VAL A 132 3.41 21.71 6.33
CA VAL A 132 2.39 22.57 5.70
C VAL A 132 2.73 22.93 4.24
N CYS A 133 3.99 23.25 3.96
CA CYS A 133 4.45 23.60 2.61
C CYS A 133 4.36 22.43 1.60
N MET A 134 4.39 21.18 2.06
CA MET A 134 4.36 19.99 1.22
C MET A 134 2.94 19.44 1.03
N ARG A 135 1.99 19.77 1.93
CA ARG A 135 0.61 19.25 1.89
C ARG A 135 -0.07 19.50 0.56
N SER A 136 -0.12 20.76 0.11
CA SER A 136 -0.79 21.14 -1.14
C SER A 136 -0.14 20.50 -2.37
N VAL A 137 1.17 20.22 -2.34
CA VAL A 137 1.88 19.57 -3.44
C VAL A 137 1.59 18.07 -3.47
N LEU A 138 1.77 17.38 -2.35
CA LEU A 138 1.59 15.93 -2.24
C LEU A 138 0.12 15.52 -2.40
N LEU A 139 -0.77 16.14 -1.63
CA LEU A 139 -2.20 15.88 -1.71
C LEU A 139 -2.74 16.38 -3.05
N GLY A 140 -2.26 17.51 -3.55
CA GLY A 140 -2.65 18.02 -4.88
C GLY A 140 -2.24 17.10 -6.02
N TYR A 141 -1.09 16.40 -5.90
CA TYR A 141 -0.72 15.35 -6.84
C TYR A 141 -1.72 14.19 -6.78
N TYR A 142 -2.05 13.71 -5.59
CA TYR A 142 -3.04 12.64 -5.41
C TYR A 142 -4.42 13.02 -5.99
N VAL A 143 -4.92 14.21 -5.69
CA VAL A 143 -6.19 14.75 -6.22
C VAL A 143 -6.20 14.72 -7.74
N ARG A 144 -5.12 15.14 -8.39
CA ARG A 144 -5.00 15.11 -9.86
C ARG A 144 -4.92 13.70 -10.43
N THR A 145 -4.19 12.79 -9.77
CA THR A 145 -4.01 11.42 -10.25
C THR A 145 -5.30 10.60 -10.14
N PHE A 146 -6.06 10.76 -9.06
CA PHE A 146 -7.25 9.96 -8.78
C PHE A 146 -8.58 10.70 -9.00
N GLY A 147 -8.54 11.95 -9.48
CA GLY A 147 -9.74 12.73 -9.78
C GLY A 147 -10.59 13.02 -8.54
N CYS A 148 -9.98 13.33 -7.41
CA CYS A 148 -10.71 13.58 -6.16
C CYS A 148 -11.53 14.88 -6.28
N ARG A 149 -12.85 14.78 -6.10
CA ARG A 149 -13.75 15.95 -6.03
C ARG A 149 -13.64 16.62 -4.66
N MET A 150 -12.89 17.72 -4.60
CA MET A 150 -12.70 18.49 -3.37
C MET A 150 -13.84 19.49 -3.12
N ASP A 151 -14.60 19.84 -4.15
CA ASP A 151 -15.82 20.65 -4.07
C ASP A 151 -16.90 20.01 -3.17
N GLU A 152 -16.91 18.67 -3.09
CA GLU A 152 -17.84 17.92 -2.26
C GLU A 152 -17.38 17.78 -0.80
N ALA A 153 -16.09 18.00 -0.51
CA ALA A 153 -15.52 17.87 0.82
C ALA A 153 -15.96 19.01 1.74
N LEU A 154 -16.11 18.73 3.04
CA LEU A 154 -16.41 19.74 4.06
C LEU A 154 -15.28 20.78 4.14
N VAL A 155 -14.04 20.31 4.06
CA VAL A 155 -12.82 21.12 4.00
C VAL A 155 -12.24 21.03 2.59
N GLU A 156 -12.31 22.12 1.83
CA GLU A 156 -11.81 22.13 0.46
C GLU A 156 -10.29 22.34 0.38
N ASP A 157 -9.72 23.07 1.35
CA ASP A 157 -8.31 23.43 1.35
C ASP A 157 -7.42 22.24 1.77
N LEU A 158 -6.57 21.81 0.83
CA LEU A 158 -5.61 20.73 1.02
C LEU A 158 -4.58 21.03 2.11
N SER A 159 -4.31 22.30 2.40
CA SER A 159 -3.32 22.67 3.41
C SER A 159 -3.76 22.33 4.84
N GLN A 160 -5.06 22.16 5.05
CA GLN A 160 -5.65 21.89 6.37
C GLN A 160 -5.47 20.44 6.81
N TYR A 161 -5.40 19.50 5.87
CA TYR A 161 -5.20 18.08 6.18
C TYR A 161 -3.78 17.81 6.67
N SER A 162 -3.65 17.40 7.93
CA SER A 162 -2.36 17.20 8.58
C SER A 162 -1.66 15.91 8.15
N THR A 163 -2.45 14.91 7.77
CA THR A 163 -2.00 13.58 7.37
C THR A 163 -2.71 13.13 6.10
N PHE A 164 -2.14 12.13 5.42
CA PHE A 164 -2.81 11.54 4.26
C PHE A 164 -4.08 10.78 4.67
N ALA A 165 -4.08 10.12 5.84
CA ALA A 165 -5.24 9.43 6.37
C ALA A 165 -6.43 10.38 6.62
N GLU A 166 -6.16 11.58 7.16
CA GLU A 166 -7.19 12.61 7.37
C GLU A 166 -7.78 13.13 6.05
N PHE A 167 -6.94 13.33 5.03
CA PHE A 167 -7.40 13.67 3.68
C PHE A 167 -8.24 12.55 3.05
N PHE A 168 -7.81 11.30 3.25
CA PHE A 168 -8.48 10.13 2.69
C PHE A 168 -9.87 9.92 3.33
N ASN A 169 -9.95 10.07 4.65
CA ASN A 169 -11.19 9.98 5.44
C ASN A 169 -11.92 11.33 5.56
N ARG A 170 -11.71 12.24 4.60
CA ARG A 170 -12.37 13.56 4.60
C ARG A 170 -13.89 13.43 4.71
N GLU A 171 -14.48 14.33 5.47
CA GLU A 171 -15.93 14.45 5.54
C GLU A 171 -16.48 15.15 4.30
N LEU A 172 -17.71 14.80 3.91
CA LEU A 172 -18.42 15.43 2.81
C LEU A 172 -19.48 16.42 3.33
N LYS A 173 -19.80 17.42 2.52
CA LYS A 173 -20.87 18.37 2.83
C LYS A 173 -22.22 17.64 2.87
N PRO A 174 -22.97 17.66 3.99
CA PRO A 174 -24.25 16.95 4.09
C PRO A 174 -25.28 17.36 3.05
N VAL A 175 -25.28 18.64 2.64
CA VAL A 175 -26.18 19.20 1.63
C VAL A 175 -26.01 18.52 0.26
N LEU A 176 -24.82 17.99 -0.05
CA LEU A 176 -24.52 17.34 -1.33
C LEU A 176 -24.83 15.84 -1.32
N ARG A 177 -25.33 15.31 -0.20
CA ARG A 177 -25.63 13.88 0.00
C ARG A 177 -27.02 13.72 0.65
N PRO A 178 -28.09 14.16 -0.03
CA PRO A 178 -29.45 13.94 0.44
C PRO A 178 -29.74 12.42 0.44
N ILE A 179 -30.31 11.95 1.54
CA ILE A 179 -30.73 10.54 1.66
C ILE A 179 -32.11 10.41 1.03
N SER A 180 -32.24 9.50 0.06
CA SER A 180 -33.53 9.17 -0.55
C SER A 180 -34.46 8.48 0.44
N ASP A 181 -35.78 8.70 0.30
CA ASP A 181 -36.82 8.01 1.07
C ASP A 181 -37.03 6.55 0.62
N ALA A 182 -36.25 6.07 -0.34
CA ALA A 182 -36.27 4.69 -0.79
C ALA A 182 -35.92 3.73 0.35
N ALA A 183 -36.51 2.54 0.30
CA ALA A 183 -36.28 1.52 1.32
C ALA A 183 -34.84 0.97 1.34
N LEU A 184 -34.12 1.12 0.22
CA LEU A 184 -32.73 0.74 0.06
C LEU A 184 -32.00 1.83 -0.71
N VAL A 185 -30.97 2.40 -0.09
CA VAL A 185 -30.12 3.46 -0.62
C VAL A 185 -28.67 3.01 -0.71
N SER A 186 -27.86 3.70 -1.50
CA SER A 186 -26.45 3.37 -1.65
C SER A 186 -25.72 3.57 -0.32
N PRO A 187 -24.97 2.58 0.17
CA PRO A 187 -24.20 2.69 1.40
C PRO A 187 -22.93 3.54 1.22
N ALA A 188 -22.42 3.71 0.00
CA ALA A 188 -21.14 4.35 -0.23
C ALA A 188 -21.11 5.11 -1.57
N ASP A 189 -20.14 6.01 -1.70
CA ASP A 189 -19.75 6.58 -2.99
C ASP A 189 -18.89 5.54 -3.72
N GLY A 190 -19.31 5.08 -4.90
CA GLY A 190 -18.62 3.99 -5.57
C GLY A 190 -19.13 3.71 -6.97
N LYS A 191 -18.65 2.62 -7.56
CA LYS A 191 -19.13 2.08 -8.82
C LYS A 191 -19.80 0.73 -8.59
N VAL A 192 -20.97 0.51 -9.16
CA VAL A 192 -21.63 -0.80 -9.16
C VAL A 192 -20.79 -1.75 -10.00
N LEU A 193 -20.23 -2.79 -9.40
CA LEU A 193 -19.53 -3.84 -10.14
C LEU A 193 -20.50 -4.89 -10.65
N GLN A 194 -21.37 -5.37 -9.76
CA GLN A 194 -22.31 -6.45 -10.03
C GLN A 194 -23.50 -6.32 -9.09
N PHE A 195 -24.68 -6.69 -9.58
CA PHE A 195 -25.88 -6.86 -8.75
C PHE A 195 -26.75 -7.96 -9.37
N GLY A 196 -27.55 -8.63 -8.55
CA GLY A 196 -28.45 -9.68 -9.04
C GLY A 196 -28.97 -10.62 -7.97
N GLU A 197 -29.82 -11.55 -8.38
CA GLU A 197 -30.31 -12.64 -7.55
C GLU A 197 -29.22 -13.70 -7.36
N VAL A 198 -29.13 -14.24 -6.15
CA VAL A 198 -28.24 -15.35 -5.82
C VAL A 198 -28.98 -16.65 -6.13
N SER A 199 -28.41 -17.47 -7.02
CA SER A 199 -28.97 -18.78 -7.37
C SER A 199 -28.11 -19.91 -6.82
N ASN A 200 -28.72 -20.92 -6.20
CA ASN A 200 -28.04 -22.13 -5.69
C ASN A 200 -26.88 -21.84 -4.71
N ASN A 201 -27.02 -20.86 -3.81
CA ASN A 201 -25.96 -20.39 -2.90
C ASN A 201 -24.67 -19.89 -3.59
N ARG A 202 -24.71 -19.72 -4.92
CA ARG A 202 -23.62 -19.21 -5.72
C ARG A 202 -23.95 -17.82 -6.20
N VAL A 203 -22.96 -16.96 -6.07
CA VAL A 203 -22.96 -15.64 -6.65
C VAL A 203 -22.39 -15.76 -8.05
N GLU A 204 -23.18 -15.41 -9.07
CA GLU A 204 -22.63 -15.22 -10.41
C GLU A 204 -21.89 -13.87 -10.45
N PHE A 205 -20.57 -13.94 -10.56
CA PHE A 205 -19.70 -12.77 -10.75
C PHE A 205 -19.27 -12.66 -12.22
N VAL A 206 -18.97 -11.45 -12.67
CA VAL A 206 -18.52 -11.18 -14.05
C VAL A 206 -17.37 -12.12 -14.44
N LYS A 207 -17.52 -12.82 -15.57
CA LYS A 207 -16.54 -13.76 -16.17
C LYS A 207 -16.35 -15.11 -15.45
N GLY A 208 -17.39 -15.65 -14.82
CA GLY A 208 -17.38 -17.05 -14.31
C GLY A 208 -16.55 -17.24 -13.03
N CYS A 209 -16.33 -16.15 -12.30
CA CYS A 209 -15.65 -16.14 -11.02
C CYS A 209 -16.65 -16.24 -9.87
N ASP A 210 -17.43 -17.32 -9.84
CA ASP A 210 -18.43 -17.51 -8.80
C ASP A 210 -17.79 -17.79 -7.46
N TYR A 211 -18.38 -17.26 -6.39
CA TYR A 211 -18.06 -17.64 -5.02
C TYR A 211 -19.29 -18.14 -4.27
N GLU A 212 -19.07 -18.97 -3.26
CA GLU A 212 -20.14 -19.47 -2.40
C GLU A 212 -20.46 -18.44 -1.30
N ILE A 213 -21.75 -18.18 -1.09
CA ILE A 213 -22.19 -17.21 -0.08
C ILE A 213 -21.85 -17.68 1.33
N THR A 214 -21.94 -18.98 1.59
CA THR A 214 -21.60 -19.59 2.88
C THR A 214 -20.12 -19.36 3.21
N GLU A 215 -19.23 -19.47 2.23
CA GLU A 215 -17.81 -19.15 2.40
C GLU A 215 -17.61 -17.66 2.67
N PHE A 216 -18.32 -16.80 1.95
CA PHE A 216 -18.22 -15.35 2.12
C PHE A 216 -18.73 -14.87 3.49
N LEU A 217 -19.90 -15.32 3.91
CA LEU A 217 -20.54 -14.96 5.18
C LEU A 217 -19.99 -15.74 6.38
N GLY A 218 -19.23 -16.81 6.14
CA GLY A 218 -18.68 -17.69 7.16
C GLY A 218 -19.79 -18.45 7.89
N PRO A 219 -19.77 -18.51 9.24
CA PRO A 219 -20.78 -19.25 10.02
C PRO A 219 -22.19 -18.63 9.96
N VAL A 220 -22.36 -17.48 9.33
CA VAL A 220 -23.65 -16.82 9.18
C VAL A 220 -24.41 -17.45 8.01
N ASP A 221 -25.33 -18.35 8.33
CA ASP A 221 -26.21 -18.98 7.35
C ASP A 221 -27.49 -18.12 7.14
N PRO A 222 -27.70 -17.55 5.94
CA PRO A 222 -28.93 -16.84 5.63
C PRO A 222 -30.09 -17.84 5.52
N LYS A 223 -30.93 -17.90 6.56
CA LYS A 223 -32.17 -18.68 6.53
C LYS A 223 -33.22 -17.98 5.69
N VAL A 224 -33.16 -18.18 4.37
CA VAL A 224 -34.05 -17.53 3.40
C VAL A 224 -35.46 -18.08 3.49
N ASP A 225 -36.43 -17.17 3.67
CA ASP A 225 -37.86 -17.47 3.57
C ASP A 225 -38.21 -17.90 2.13
N PRO A 226 -38.94 -19.02 1.91
CA PRO A 226 -39.33 -19.47 0.57
C PRO A 226 -40.09 -18.43 -0.27
N SER A 227 -40.75 -17.46 0.38
CA SER A 227 -41.48 -16.37 -0.27
C SER A 227 -40.58 -15.24 -0.79
N ARG A 228 -39.29 -15.26 -0.44
CA ARG A 228 -38.31 -14.22 -0.78
C ARG A 228 -37.16 -14.78 -1.60
N ARG A 229 -36.38 -13.86 -2.16
CA ARG A 229 -35.14 -14.15 -2.88
C ARG A 229 -33.98 -13.44 -2.21
N LEU A 230 -32.81 -14.05 -2.29
CA LEU A 230 -31.57 -13.46 -1.83
C LEU A 230 -30.94 -12.69 -2.98
N TYR A 231 -30.64 -11.42 -2.74
CA TYR A 231 -29.99 -10.54 -3.70
C TYR A 231 -28.62 -10.15 -3.19
N GLN A 232 -27.74 -9.85 -4.12
CA GLN A 232 -26.43 -9.30 -3.83
C GLN A 232 -26.13 -8.05 -4.64
N MET A 233 -25.25 -7.21 -4.10
CA MET A 233 -24.73 -6.03 -4.77
C MET A 233 -23.30 -5.77 -4.34
N VAL A 234 -22.41 -5.59 -5.30
CA VAL A 234 -20.99 -5.32 -5.07
C VAL A 234 -20.68 -3.91 -5.54
N ILE A 235 -20.25 -3.07 -4.60
CA ILE A 235 -19.97 -1.64 -4.82
C ILE A 235 -18.49 -1.42 -4.57
N TYR A 236 -17.78 -0.97 -5.59
CA TYR A 236 -16.35 -0.67 -5.52
C TYR A 236 -16.11 0.80 -5.22
N LEU A 237 -15.32 1.08 -4.18
CA LEU A 237 -14.92 2.43 -3.82
C LEU A 237 -13.55 2.69 -4.44
N SER A 238 -13.54 3.58 -5.43
CA SER A 238 -12.30 3.97 -6.10
C SER A 238 -11.47 4.90 -5.21
N PRO A 239 -10.12 4.91 -5.31
CA PRO A 239 -9.26 5.66 -4.39
C PRO A 239 -9.55 7.18 -4.30
N GLY A 240 -10.15 7.77 -5.33
CA GLY A 240 -10.50 9.19 -5.32
C GLY A 240 -11.83 9.54 -4.63
N MET A 241 -12.66 8.54 -4.34
CA MET A 241 -14.00 8.72 -3.77
C MET A 241 -13.95 8.90 -2.24
N TYR A 242 -15.13 9.09 -1.65
CA TYR A 242 -15.31 9.07 -0.20
C TYR A 242 -15.34 7.63 0.30
N HIS A 243 -14.61 7.35 1.38
CA HIS A 243 -14.40 5.98 1.89
C HIS A 243 -15.08 5.71 3.23
N GLY A 244 -15.98 6.60 3.65
CA GLY A 244 -16.97 6.25 4.66
C GLY A 244 -18.10 5.45 4.02
N PHE A 245 -18.62 4.50 4.78
CA PHE A 245 -19.79 3.73 4.40
C PHE A 245 -20.88 3.86 5.45
N HIS A 246 -22.10 3.91 4.95
CA HIS A 246 -23.31 4.26 5.65
C HIS A 246 -24.32 3.13 5.54
N SER A 247 -25.29 3.15 6.43
CA SER A 247 -26.36 2.17 6.41
C SER A 247 -27.25 2.36 5.18
N PRO A 248 -27.43 1.33 4.34
CA PRO A 248 -28.25 1.40 3.14
C PRO A 248 -29.75 1.31 3.42
N ALA A 249 -30.14 0.85 4.61
CA ALA A 249 -31.55 0.67 4.97
C ALA A 249 -31.74 0.85 6.47
N ARG A 250 -32.99 0.79 6.91
CA ARG A 250 -33.27 0.54 8.33
C ARG A 250 -33.05 -0.95 8.60
N PHE A 251 -31.94 -1.29 9.25
CA PHE A 251 -31.64 -2.67 9.64
C PHE A 251 -31.04 -2.71 11.05
N VAL A 252 -31.27 -3.83 11.74
CA VAL A 252 -30.68 -4.11 13.05
C VAL A 252 -29.51 -5.03 12.82
N CYS A 253 -28.30 -4.55 13.09
CA CYS A 253 -27.08 -5.35 13.07
C CYS A 253 -27.01 -6.16 14.37
N GLU A 254 -27.07 -7.48 14.25
CA GLU A 254 -27.06 -8.40 15.39
C GLU A 254 -25.64 -8.88 15.67
N ASN A 255 -24.92 -9.28 14.62
CA ASN A 255 -23.58 -9.84 14.74
C ASN A 255 -22.60 -9.14 13.81
N GLU A 256 -21.42 -8.87 14.34
CA GLU A 256 -20.21 -8.49 13.63
C GLU A 256 -19.29 -9.72 13.57
N LEU A 257 -18.84 -10.07 12.38
CA LEU A 257 -17.87 -11.13 12.16
C LEU A 257 -16.67 -10.56 11.40
N HIS A 258 -15.51 -10.56 12.04
CA HIS A 258 -14.24 -10.26 11.39
C HIS A 258 -13.59 -11.55 10.91
N VAL A 259 -13.38 -11.63 9.60
CA VAL A 259 -12.69 -12.74 8.93
C VAL A 259 -11.32 -12.24 8.48
N PRO A 260 -10.22 -12.68 9.11
CA PRO A 260 -8.89 -12.32 8.68
C PRO A 260 -8.58 -12.96 7.32
N GLY A 261 -7.80 -12.26 6.50
CA GLY A 261 -7.50 -12.70 5.13
C GLY A 261 -6.36 -11.93 4.47
N LEU A 262 -6.28 -12.06 3.16
CA LEU A 262 -5.32 -11.33 2.32
C LEU A 262 -5.81 -9.90 2.05
N LEU A 263 -4.92 -9.07 1.53
CA LEU A 263 -5.26 -7.73 1.05
C LEU A 263 -4.97 -7.65 -0.45
N LEU A 264 -5.72 -8.42 -1.24
CA LEU A 264 -5.66 -8.38 -2.70
C LEU A 264 -6.40 -7.14 -3.24
N SER A 265 -6.04 -6.70 -4.43
CA SER A 265 -6.63 -5.50 -5.03
C SER A 265 -7.99 -5.84 -5.62
N VAL A 266 -9.02 -5.18 -5.13
CA VAL A 266 -10.41 -5.31 -5.62
C VAL A 266 -10.69 -4.51 -6.90
N ARG A 267 -9.67 -3.90 -7.51
CA ARG A 267 -9.81 -3.21 -8.80
C ARG A 267 -10.42 -4.15 -9.84
N PRO A 268 -11.39 -3.71 -10.67
CA PRO A 268 -12.07 -4.58 -11.64
C PRO A 268 -11.13 -5.42 -12.51
N SER A 269 -10.02 -4.84 -12.99
CA SER A 269 -9.04 -5.55 -13.83
C SER A 269 -8.33 -6.72 -13.15
N VAL A 270 -8.24 -6.70 -11.81
CA VAL A 270 -7.65 -7.75 -10.98
C VAL A 270 -8.73 -8.74 -10.55
N LEU A 271 -9.89 -8.21 -10.14
CA LEU A 271 -11.05 -8.98 -9.72
C LEU A 271 -11.54 -9.93 -10.82
N ASP A 272 -11.57 -9.47 -12.07
CA ASP A 272 -11.93 -10.29 -13.25
C ASP A 272 -11.00 -11.50 -13.51
N ARG A 273 -9.82 -11.53 -12.89
CA ARG A 273 -8.79 -12.56 -13.11
C ARG A 273 -8.59 -13.46 -11.91
N LEU A 274 -9.17 -13.10 -10.77
CA LEU A 274 -8.98 -13.77 -9.49
C LEU A 274 -10.35 -14.18 -8.94
N PRO A 275 -10.78 -15.43 -9.21
CA PRO A 275 -11.98 -15.95 -8.58
C PRO A 275 -11.80 -16.02 -7.06
N ASP A 276 -12.92 -15.91 -6.33
CA ASP A 276 -12.98 -15.92 -4.86
C ASP A 276 -12.15 -14.83 -4.17
N LEU A 277 -11.72 -13.78 -4.88
CA LEU A 277 -10.91 -12.70 -4.31
C LEU A 277 -11.59 -12.07 -3.08
N LEU A 278 -12.91 -11.86 -3.15
CA LEU A 278 -13.68 -11.28 -2.06
C LEU A 278 -13.75 -12.20 -0.83
N CYS A 279 -13.73 -13.53 -1.02
CA CYS A 279 -13.70 -14.51 0.06
C CYS A 279 -12.30 -14.65 0.68
N ARG A 280 -11.24 -14.46 -0.11
CA ARG A 280 -9.85 -14.50 0.36
C ARG A 280 -9.43 -13.24 1.10
N ASN A 281 -10.04 -12.10 0.77
CA ASN A 281 -9.69 -10.85 1.40
C ASN A 281 -10.17 -10.79 2.84
N GLU A 282 -9.39 -10.07 3.67
CA GLU A 282 -9.82 -9.68 5.00
C GLU A 282 -11.10 -8.86 4.91
N ARG A 283 -12.07 -9.17 5.77
CA ARG A 283 -13.40 -8.54 5.71
C ARG A 283 -14.08 -8.51 7.08
N VAL A 284 -15.02 -7.60 7.20
CA VAL A 284 -15.91 -7.45 8.36
C VAL A 284 -17.34 -7.58 7.86
N VAL A 285 -18.01 -8.63 8.30
CA VAL A 285 -19.40 -8.97 7.93
C VAL A 285 -20.31 -8.46 9.04
N LEU A 286 -21.17 -7.49 8.72
CA LEU A 286 -22.23 -7.03 9.61
C LEU A 286 -23.53 -7.70 9.19
N SER A 287 -24.02 -8.60 10.02
CA SER A 287 -25.22 -9.40 9.74
C SER A 287 -26.34 -9.08 10.71
N GLY A 288 -27.58 -9.19 10.23
CA GLY A 288 -28.76 -8.99 11.04
C GLY A 288 -30.03 -9.01 10.20
N ARG A 289 -30.97 -8.14 10.55
CA ARG A 289 -32.32 -8.16 9.97
C ARG A 289 -32.79 -6.79 9.52
N TRP A 290 -33.43 -6.77 8.36
CA TRP A 290 -34.17 -5.63 7.83
C TRP A 290 -35.63 -5.99 7.60
N LYS A 291 -36.43 -5.07 7.04
CA LYS A 291 -37.88 -5.27 6.90
C LYS A 291 -38.29 -6.53 6.12
N HIS A 292 -37.41 -7.06 5.27
CA HIS A 292 -37.67 -8.25 4.45
C HIS A 292 -36.90 -9.48 4.91
N GLY A 293 -36.36 -9.51 6.13
CA GLY A 293 -35.67 -10.69 6.66
C GLY A 293 -34.17 -10.48 6.78
N PHE A 294 -33.36 -11.40 6.26
CA PHE A 294 -31.91 -11.35 6.37
C PHE A 294 -31.32 -10.12 5.67
N PHE A 295 -30.36 -9.47 6.33
CA PHE A 295 -29.57 -8.37 5.78
C PHE A 295 -28.11 -8.50 6.22
N SER A 296 -27.19 -8.38 5.27
CA SER A 296 -25.77 -8.36 5.52
C SER A 296 -25.10 -7.25 4.73
N MET A 297 -24.24 -6.50 5.41
CA MET A 297 -23.36 -5.51 4.82
C MET A 297 -21.92 -5.88 5.17
N THR A 298 -21.12 -6.18 4.17
CA THR A 298 -19.75 -6.63 4.36
C THR A 298 -18.78 -5.59 3.83
N ALA A 299 -17.87 -5.16 4.70
CA ALA A 299 -16.73 -4.33 4.37
C ALA A 299 -15.55 -5.21 4.00
N VAL A 300 -15.12 -5.18 2.73
CA VAL A 300 -13.99 -5.98 2.24
C VAL A 300 -12.76 -5.08 2.09
N ALA A 301 -11.70 -5.46 2.79
CA ALA A 301 -10.40 -4.79 2.76
C ALA A 301 -9.67 -5.07 1.43
N ALA A 302 -8.71 -4.21 1.07
CA ALA A 302 -7.94 -4.34 -0.17
C ALA A 302 -6.49 -3.88 -0.01
N THR A 303 -5.69 -3.96 -1.09
CA THR A 303 -4.28 -3.54 -1.07
C THR A 303 -4.13 -2.08 -0.65
N SER A 304 -3.26 -1.82 0.33
CA SER A 304 -3.03 -0.52 0.99
C SER A 304 -4.08 -0.16 2.05
N VAL A 305 -5.02 -1.07 2.33
CA VAL A 305 -6.27 -0.82 3.05
C VAL A 305 -6.49 -1.94 4.02
N GLY A 306 -5.64 -1.98 5.03
CA GLY A 306 -5.72 -3.02 6.04
C GLY A 306 -6.64 -2.68 7.20
N ASP A 307 -7.12 -1.42 7.30
CA ASP A 307 -7.76 -0.92 8.51
C ASP A 307 -9.20 -0.46 8.22
N ILE A 308 -10.15 -1.33 8.57
CA ILE A 308 -11.59 -1.12 8.62
C ILE A 308 -11.95 -0.67 10.04
N SER A 309 -12.61 0.47 10.14
CA SER A 309 -13.16 1.00 11.39
C SER A 309 -14.68 0.87 11.37
N ILE A 310 -15.26 0.36 12.46
CA ILE A 310 -16.71 0.31 12.70
C ILE A 310 -17.01 1.22 13.89
N ASP A 311 -17.89 2.20 13.70
CA ASP A 311 -18.17 3.23 14.72
C ASP A 311 -18.80 2.61 15.98
N ALA A 312 -19.57 1.54 15.81
CA ALA A 312 -20.21 0.79 16.90
C ALA A 312 -19.25 -0.17 17.63
N ASP A 313 -18.12 -0.59 17.04
CA ASP A 313 -17.05 -1.31 17.73
C ASP A 313 -15.69 -0.61 17.58
N PRO A 314 -15.38 0.37 18.45
CA PRO A 314 -14.11 1.10 18.38
C PRO A 314 -12.88 0.23 18.72
N ASN A 315 -13.07 -0.99 19.22
CA ASN A 315 -11.98 -1.90 19.57
C ASN A 315 -11.59 -2.82 18.41
N LEU A 316 -12.40 -2.86 17.34
CA LEU A 316 -12.07 -3.65 16.16
C LEU A 316 -10.76 -3.16 15.55
N ARG A 317 -9.85 -4.11 15.30
CA ARG A 317 -8.57 -3.86 14.63
C ARG A 317 -8.38 -4.91 13.55
N THR A 318 -8.15 -4.43 12.33
CA THR A 318 -7.93 -5.27 11.14
C THR A 318 -6.46 -5.18 10.71
N ASN A 319 -6.00 -6.15 9.92
CA ASN A 319 -4.61 -6.33 9.49
C ASN A 319 -3.58 -6.35 10.63
N VAL A 320 -3.96 -6.90 11.80
CA VAL A 320 -3.07 -7.06 12.95
C VAL A 320 -2.12 -8.25 12.71
N ARG A 321 -0.83 -8.04 13.01
CA ARG A 321 0.15 -9.13 12.99
C ARG A 321 -0.05 -9.99 14.25
N ASN A 322 -0.83 -11.05 14.16
CA ASN A 322 -0.91 -12.05 15.23
C ASN A 322 0.39 -12.87 15.28
N ILE A 323 1.31 -12.46 16.14
CA ILE A 323 2.59 -13.17 16.40
C ILE A 323 2.33 -14.53 17.09
N SER A 324 1.17 -14.70 17.74
CA SER A 324 0.78 -15.93 18.47
C SER A 324 0.26 -17.06 17.59
N ASN A 325 -0.19 -16.79 16.35
CA ASN A 325 -0.80 -17.81 15.51
C ASN A 325 0.30 -18.56 14.73
N LYS A 326 0.95 -19.49 15.44
CA LYS A 326 1.86 -20.50 14.85
C LYS A 326 1.13 -21.57 14.01
N LEU A 327 -0.17 -21.42 13.79
CA LEU A 327 -0.99 -22.28 12.94
C LEU A 327 -1.79 -21.35 12.02
N GLY A 328 -1.67 -21.53 10.71
CA GLY A 328 -2.04 -20.57 9.65
C GLY A 328 -3.53 -20.21 9.49
N GLU A 329 -4.32 -20.30 10.55
CA GLU A 329 -5.72 -19.87 10.57
C GLU A 329 -5.81 -18.62 11.46
N GLY A 330 -6.06 -17.47 10.85
CA GLY A 330 -6.52 -16.32 11.61
C GLY A 330 -7.85 -16.67 12.25
N THR A 331 -7.95 -16.59 13.58
CA THR A 331 -9.19 -16.91 14.28
C THR A 331 -10.24 -15.86 13.92
N CYS A 332 -11.31 -16.27 13.23
CA CYS A 332 -12.46 -15.40 13.00
C CYS A 332 -12.98 -14.92 14.35
N SER A 333 -13.19 -13.60 14.50
CA SER A 333 -13.79 -13.05 15.71
C SER A 333 -15.24 -12.70 15.44
N SER A 334 -16.13 -13.22 16.27
CA SER A 334 -17.57 -12.99 16.18
C SER A 334 -18.02 -12.26 17.44
N ARG A 335 -18.76 -11.18 17.25
CA ARG A 335 -19.25 -10.31 18.32
C ARG A 335 -20.72 -10.00 18.12
N ALA A 336 -21.49 -10.10 19.19
CA ALA A 336 -22.84 -9.55 19.22
C ALA A 336 -22.76 -8.01 19.38
N LEU A 337 -23.30 -7.28 18.41
CA LEU A 337 -23.25 -5.81 18.37
C LEU A 337 -24.60 -5.19 18.75
N TYR A 338 -25.71 -5.79 18.30
CA TYR A 338 -27.09 -5.31 18.52
C TYR A 338 -27.26 -3.79 18.37
N HIS A 339 -26.99 -3.26 17.18
CA HIS A 339 -27.15 -1.83 16.86
C HIS A 339 -28.18 -1.62 15.75
N ALA A 340 -29.12 -0.69 15.96
CA ALA A 340 -30.17 -0.38 15.00
C ALA A 340 -29.79 0.86 14.16
N TYR A 341 -29.49 0.66 12.88
CA TYR A 341 -29.09 1.73 11.99
C TYR A 341 -30.28 2.33 11.23
N LYS A 342 -30.21 3.64 10.96
CA LYS A 342 -31.10 4.36 10.05
C LYS A 342 -30.46 4.53 8.66
N PRO A 343 -31.23 4.62 7.56
CA PRO A 343 -30.67 4.93 6.24
C PRO A 343 -29.81 6.19 6.28
N GLY A 344 -28.59 6.12 5.74
CA GLY A 344 -27.62 7.22 5.70
C GLY A 344 -26.82 7.43 6.99
N GLU A 345 -27.10 6.70 8.08
CA GLU A 345 -26.27 6.72 9.29
C GLU A 345 -24.89 6.13 9.00
N LYS A 346 -23.82 6.80 9.45
CA LYS A 346 -22.44 6.31 9.25
C LYS A 346 -22.25 5.03 10.06
N ILE A 347 -21.75 3.98 9.40
CA ILE A 347 -21.42 2.70 10.04
C ILE A 347 -19.93 2.64 10.33
N GLY A 348 -19.12 3.10 9.37
CA GLY A 348 -17.68 2.98 9.46
C GLY A 348 -16.96 3.62 8.28
N GLU A 349 -15.66 3.37 8.22
CA GLU A 349 -14.79 3.90 7.17
C GLU A 349 -13.63 2.96 6.87
N PHE A 350 -13.13 3.04 5.65
CA PHE A 350 -11.93 2.37 5.22
C PHE A 350 -10.75 3.33 5.22
N ARG A 351 -9.62 2.92 5.81
CA ARG A 351 -8.39 3.71 5.81
C ARG A 351 -7.53 3.40 4.58
N LEU A 352 -8.04 3.73 3.39
CA LEU A 352 -7.63 3.47 1.99
C LEU A 352 -8.66 2.59 1.18
N GLY A 353 -8.61 2.48 -0.17
CA GLY A 353 -9.64 1.84 -1.05
C GLY A 353 -10.34 0.50 -0.68
N SER A 354 -11.55 0.26 -1.17
CA SER A 354 -12.34 -0.87 -0.63
C SER A 354 -13.52 -1.30 -1.50
N THR A 355 -14.19 -2.37 -1.07
CA THR A 355 -15.44 -2.83 -1.66
C THR A 355 -16.46 -3.06 -0.55
N ILE A 356 -17.70 -2.63 -0.80
CA ILE A 356 -18.86 -2.97 0.01
C ILE A 356 -19.67 -4.03 -0.73
N VAL A 357 -19.99 -5.11 -0.03
CA VAL A 357 -20.88 -6.15 -0.54
C VAL A 357 -22.15 -6.14 0.31
N LEU A 358 -23.30 -5.96 -0.35
CA LEU A 358 -24.61 -6.11 0.25
C LEU A 358 -25.16 -7.47 -0.12
N ILE A 359 -25.69 -8.20 0.86
CA ILE A 359 -26.43 -9.46 0.66
C ILE A 359 -27.72 -9.34 1.47
N PHE A 360 -28.88 -9.42 0.83
CA PHE A 360 -30.15 -9.16 1.51
C PHE A 360 -31.32 -9.91 0.88
N GLU A 361 -32.29 -10.26 1.72
CA GLU A 361 -33.55 -10.85 1.26
C GLU A 361 -34.52 -9.78 0.79
N ALA A 362 -35.11 -9.92 -0.38
CA ALA A 362 -36.18 -9.05 -0.85
C ALA A 362 -37.29 -9.84 -1.57
N PRO A 363 -38.47 -9.23 -1.75
CA PRO A 363 -39.50 -9.80 -2.62
C PRO A 363 -39.00 -9.95 -4.06
N PRO A 364 -39.45 -10.96 -4.82
CA PRO A 364 -39.07 -11.14 -6.23
C PRO A 364 -39.55 -10.01 -7.15
N THR A 365 -40.40 -9.11 -6.65
CA THR A 365 -40.92 -7.93 -7.36
C THR A 365 -40.00 -6.72 -7.28
N ILE A 366 -38.85 -6.81 -6.59
CA ILE A 366 -37.87 -5.74 -6.49
C ILE A 366 -37.38 -5.31 -7.88
N THR A 367 -37.38 -4.00 -8.13
CA THR A 367 -36.82 -3.42 -9.35
C THR A 367 -35.69 -2.48 -8.98
N PHE A 368 -34.49 -2.77 -9.48
CA PHE A 368 -33.30 -1.96 -9.26
C PHE A 368 -33.31 -0.70 -10.12
N ALA A 369 -32.79 0.39 -9.57
CA ALA A 369 -32.66 1.69 -10.24
C ALA A 369 -31.26 1.92 -10.83
N ILE A 370 -30.46 0.86 -10.92
CA ILE A 370 -29.02 0.91 -11.21
C ILE A 370 -28.65 -0.16 -12.25
N GLU A 371 -27.55 0.09 -12.95
CA GLU A 371 -26.90 -0.85 -13.85
C GLU A 371 -25.42 -1.09 -13.44
N ALA A 372 -24.84 -2.18 -13.92
CA ALA A 372 -23.43 -2.47 -13.68
C ALA A 372 -22.56 -1.44 -14.42
N GLY A 373 -21.66 -0.80 -13.70
CA GLY A 373 -20.83 0.30 -14.21
C GLY A 373 -21.29 1.69 -13.77
N ASP A 374 -22.50 1.83 -13.21
CA ASP A 374 -23.02 3.11 -12.72
C ASP A 374 -22.19 3.67 -11.55
N ASP A 375 -22.01 4.98 -11.54
CA ASP A 375 -21.44 5.71 -10.41
C ASP A 375 -22.54 6.05 -9.39
N LEU A 376 -22.32 5.64 -8.15
CA LEU A 376 -23.22 5.86 -7.02
C LEU A 376 -22.69 6.95 -6.11
N LYS A 377 -23.62 7.72 -5.55
CA LYS A 377 -23.40 8.53 -4.36
C LYS A 377 -24.12 7.90 -3.18
N TYR A 378 -23.52 7.91 -1.99
CA TYR A 378 -24.21 7.39 -0.81
C TYR A 378 -25.52 8.15 -0.57
N GLY A 379 -26.56 7.44 -0.12
CA GLY A 379 -27.91 7.98 0.03
C GLY A 379 -28.76 8.00 -1.25
N GLN A 380 -28.18 7.75 -2.43
CA GLN A 380 -28.93 7.59 -3.68
C GLN A 380 -29.82 6.34 -3.63
N SER A 381 -31.00 6.40 -4.24
CA SER A 381 -31.88 5.22 -4.33
C SER A 381 -31.24 4.08 -5.13
N LEU A 382 -31.24 2.87 -4.59
CA LEU A 382 -30.83 1.66 -5.33
C LEU A 382 -32.01 0.96 -6.02
N ILE A 383 -33.24 1.35 -5.67
CA ILE A 383 -34.47 0.69 -6.09
C ILE A 383 -35.48 1.70 -6.65
N VAL A 384 -36.29 1.25 -7.61
CA VAL A 384 -37.39 2.06 -8.18
C VAL A 384 -38.70 1.73 -7.48
N LYS A 385 -39.02 0.45 -7.34
CA LYS A 385 -40.27 -0.09 -6.77
C LYS A 385 -40.02 -1.49 -6.18
N GLY A 386 -41.00 -1.99 -5.42
CA GLY A 386 -41.07 -3.41 -5.05
C GLY A 386 -40.48 -3.78 -3.69
N VAL A 387 -40.25 -2.80 -2.81
CA VAL A 387 -39.62 -3.02 -1.50
C VAL A 387 -40.40 -2.34 -0.40
#